data_AF-A0A945UNE2-F1
#
_entry.id   AF-A0A945UNE2-F1
#
_cell.length_a   1.000
_cell.length_b   1.000
_cell.length_c   1.000
_cell.angle_alpha   90.00
_cell.angle_beta   90.00
_cell.angle_gamma   90.00
#
_symmetry.space_group_name_H-M   'P 1'
#
loop_
_entity.id
_entity.type
_entity.pdbx_description
1 polymer ?
#
loop_
_entity_poly.entity_id
_entity_poly.type
_entity_poly.pdbx_seq_one_letter_code
_entity_poly.pdbx_strand_id
1 'polypeptide(L)'
;MRLLLWLLLVPLTVLFVAFAVANRHAVTLSLDPTPLNIEAPLYGLVFAGVFAGLIVGGLIAWIRAGRWRRELREEQRTVRRLEDELRQAEGAAAKVESETTSATAVVKAA
;
A
#
# COMPACT_ATOMS: atom_id res chain seq x y z
N MET A 1 -3.55 -21.06 -3.26
CA MET A 1 -4.16 -19.71 -3.39
C MET A 1 -4.67 -19.37 -4.79
N ARG A 2 -4.08 -19.89 -5.87
CA ARG A 2 -4.55 -19.59 -7.25
C ARG A 2 -5.93 -20.19 -7.56
N LEU A 3 -6.22 -21.41 -7.12
CA LEU A 3 -7.53 -22.05 -7.35
C LEU A 3 -8.71 -21.25 -6.78
N LEU A 4 -8.58 -20.70 -5.57
CA LEU A 4 -9.64 -19.91 -4.94
C LEU A 4 -9.93 -18.63 -5.73
N LEU A 5 -8.87 -18.01 -6.28
CA LEU A 5 -9.01 -16.86 -7.16
C LEU A 5 -9.75 -17.23 -8.44
N TRP A 6 -9.37 -18.33 -9.09
CA TRP A 6 -10.05 -18.83 -10.31
C TRP A 6 -11.50 -19.21 -10.04
N LEU A 7 -11.80 -19.79 -8.87
CA LEU A 7 -13.16 -20.14 -8.46
C LEU A 7 -14.06 -18.90 -8.35
N LEU A 8 -13.50 -17.75 -7.98
CA LEU A 8 -14.23 -16.48 -7.94
C LEU A 8 -14.25 -15.79 -9.31
N LEU A 9 -13.13 -15.83 -10.03
CA LEU A 9 -12.93 -15.05 -11.26
C LEU A 9 -13.72 -15.63 -12.44
N VAL A 10 -13.74 -16.96 -12.58
CA VAL A 10 -14.48 -17.63 -13.68
C VAL A 10 -15.97 -17.30 -13.67
N PRO A 11 -16.73 -17.52 -12.57
CA PRO A 11 -18.16 -17.20 -12.56
C PRO A 11 -18.39 -15.70 -12.72
N LEU A 12 -17.51 -14.86 -12.17
CA LEU A 12 -17.60 -13.42 -12.35
C LEU A 12 -17.42 -13.01 -13.82
N THR A 13 -16.44 -13.59 -14.53
CA THR A 13 -16.23 -13.36 -15.96
C THR A 13 -17.42 -13.85 -16.79
N VAL A 14 -17.96 -15.03 -16.48
CA VAL A 14 -19.17 -15.56 -17.14
C VAL A 14 -20.34 -14.60 -16.96
N LEU A 15 -20.53 -14.06 -15.76
CA LEU A 15 -21.57 -13.07 -15.48
C LEU A 15 -21.40 -11.81 -16.32
N PHE A 16 -20.18 -11.27 -16.40
CA PHE A 16 -19.88 -10.10 -17.23
C PHE A 16 -20.14 -10.34 -18.72
N VAL A 17 -19.73 -11.50 -19.24
CA VAL A 17 -19.98 -11.87 -20.64
C VAL A 17 -21.47 -12.04 -20.90
N ALA A 18 -22.18 -12.75 -20.02
CA ALA A 18 -23.64 -12.92 -20.13
C ALA A 18 -24.37 -11.58 -20.10
N PHE A 19 -23.98 -10.67 -19.20
CA PHE A 19 -24.49 -9.31 -19.15
C PHE A 19 -24.22 -8.55 -20.44
N ALA A 20 -23.01 -8.64 -21.00
CA ALA A 20 -22.66 -7.98 -22.26
C ALA A 20 -23.49 -8.49 -23.44
N VAL A 21 -23.67 -9.81 -23.54
CA VAL A 21 -24.46 -10.43 -24.61
C VAL A 21 -25.95 -10.06 -24.49
N ALA A 22 -26.50 -10.11 -23.27
CA ALA A 22 -27.89 -9.76 -23.01
C ALA A 22 -28.17 -8.27 -23.27
N ASN A 23 -27.20 -7.40 -23.00
CA ASN A 23 -27.34 -5.94 -23.09
C ASN A 23 -26.59 -5.34 -24.29
N ARG A 24 -26.56 -6.06 -25.41
CA ARG A 24 -25.94 -5.61 -26.66
C ARG A 24 -26.69 -4.48 -27.37
N HIS A 25 -27.92 -4.22 -26.96
CA HIS A 25 -28.77 -3.20 -27.56
C HIS A 25 -28.26 -1.80 -27.20
N ALA A 26 -28.28 -0.90 -28.19
CA ALA A 26 -27.92 0.48 -27.98
C ALA A 26 -28.96 1.18 -27.10
N VAL A 27 -28.49 1.94 -26.13
CA VAL A 27 -29.32 2.77 -25.23
C VAL A 27 -28.82 4.19 -25.35
N THR A 28 -29.76 5.14 -25.43
CA THR A 28 -29.45 6.57 -25.43
C THR A 28 -29.25 7.03 -24.00
N LEU A 29 -28.01 7.39 -23.65
CA LEU A 29 -27.69 8.10 -22.43
C LEU A 29 -27.80 9.60 -22.69
N SER A 30 -28.87 10.21 -22.20
CA SER A 30 -29.00 11.67 -22.14
C SER A 30 -28.36 12.18 -20.86
N LEU A 31 -27.38 13.06 -21.00
CA LEU A 31 -26.68 13.70 -19.88
C LEU A 31 -27.30 15.07 -19.58
N ASP A 32 -28.51 15.09 -19.04
CA ASP A 32 -29.14 16.35 -18.60
C ASP A 32 -28.33 17.00 -17.45
N PRO A 33 -28.08 18.33 -17.41
CA PRO A 33 -28.61 19.43 -18.25
C PRO A 33 -27.82 19.73 -19.54
N THR A 34 -26.86 18.88 -19.92
CA THR A 34 -26.06 19.07 -21.13
C THR A 34 -26.80 18.50 -22.36
N PRO A 35 -26.69 19.11 -23.56
CA PRO A 35 -27.34 18.59 -24.76
C PRO A 35 -26.62 17.35 -25.36
N LEU A 36 -25.87 16.61 -24.53
CA LEU A 36 -25.08 15.46 -24.95
C LEU A 36 -25.91 14.18 -24.84
N ASN A 37 -26.12 13.54 -25.99
CA ASN A 37 -26.74 12.23 -26.10
C ASN A 37 -25.70 11.24 -26.62
N ILE A 38 -25.42 10.21 -25.83
CA ILE A 38 -24.48 9.16 -26.20
C ILE A 38 -25.29 7.89 -26.44
N GLU A 39 -25.28 7.42 -27.68
CA GLU A 39 -25.90 6.16 -28.04
C GLU A 39 -24.84 5.06 -28.05
N ALA A 40 -24.93 4.14 -27.10
CA ALA A 40 -24.00 3.03 -26.98
C ALA A 40 -24.66 1.84 -26.28
N PRO A 41 -24.16 0.61 -26.47
CA PRO A 41 -24.64 -0.54 -25.73
C PRO A 41 -24.46 -0.35 -24.22
N LEU A 42 -25.48 -0.73 -23.44
CA LEU A 42 -25.49 -0.53 -21.98
C LEU A 42 -24.28 -1.19 -21.31
N TYR A 43 -23.84 -2.36 -21.80
CA TYR A 43 -22.67 -3.03 -21.26
C TYR A 43 -21.39 -2.18 -21.39
N GLY A 44 -21.26 -1.46 -22.50
CA GLY A 44 -20.09 -0.61 -22.76
C GLY A 44 -20.02 0.55 -21.78
N LEU A 45 -21.16 1.19 -21.51
CA LEU A 45 -21.27 2.26 -20.53
C LEU A 45 -20.91 1.79 -19.11
N VAL A 46 -21.48 0.67 -18.68
CA VAL A 46 -21.23 0.11 -17.35
C VAL A 46 -19.74 -0.23 -17.19
N PHE A 47 -19.15 -0.91 -18.17
CA PHE A 47 -17.74 -1.30 -18.09
C PHE A 47 -16.83 -0.08 -18.11
N ALA A 48 -17.09 0.90 -18.98
CA ALA A 48 -16.35 2.15 -19.01
C ALA A 48 -16.39 2.87 -17.65
N GLY A 49 -17.57 2.94 -17.01
CA GLY A 49 -17.72 3.51 -15.68
C GLY A 49 -16.92 2.77 -14.61
N VAL A 50 -16.98 1.42 -14.60
CA VAL A 50 -16.20 0.59 -13.67
C VAL A 50 -14.69 0.79 -13.87
N PHE A 51 -14.21 0.76 -15.12
CA PHE A 51 -12.79 0.97 -15.43
C PHE A 51 -12.33 2.38 -15.05
N ALA A 52 -13.12 3.41 -15.35
CA ALA A 52 -12.82 4.77 -14.95
C ALA A 52 -12.73 4.89 -13.42
N GLY A 53 -13.69 4.30 -12.69
CA GLY A 53 -13.67 4.25 -11.23
C GLY A 53 -12.45 3.51 -10.68
N LEU A 54 -12.05 2.40 -11.29
CA LEU A 54 -10.86 1.63 -10.88
C LEU A 54 -9.57 2.42 -11.12
N ILE A 55 -9.46 3.13 -12.25
CA ILE A 55 -8.30 3.99 -12.54
C ILE A 55 -8.20 5.12 -11.52
N VAL A 56 -9.30 5.83 -11.25
CA VAL A 56 -9.34 6.93 -10.29
C VAL A 56 -9.05 6.42 -8.87
N GLY A 57 -9.71 5.34 -8.44
CA GLY A 57 -9.48 4.72 -7.14
C GLY A 57 -8.05 4.21 -6.99
N GLY A 58 -7.51 3.59 -8.03
CA GLY A 58 -6.11 3.13 -8.08
C GLY A 58 -5.12 4.29 -8.01
N LEU A 59 -5.38 5.40 -8.71
CA LEU A 59 -4.54 6.59 -8.67
C LEU A 59 -4.54 7.22 -7.27
N ILE A 60 -5.71 7.36 -6.64
CA ILE A 60 -5.83 7.85 -5.27
C ILE A 60 -5.07 6.94 -4.30
N ALA A 61 -5.26 5.63 -4.41
CA ALA A 61 -4.57 4.64 -3.58
C ALA A 61 -3.06 4.69 -3.79
N TRP A 62 -2.59 4.89 -5.02
CA TRP A 62 -1.16 5.02 -5.33
C TRP A 62 -0.57 6.29 -4.71
N ILE A 63 -1.22 7.45 -4.85
CA ILE A 63 -0.76 8.69 -4.23
C ILE A 63 -0.66 8.53 -2.71
N ARG A 64 -1.68 7.93 -2.09
CA ARG A 64 -1.72 7.67 -0.64
C ARG A 64 -0.65 6.66 -0.19
N ALA A 65 -0.45 5.58 -0.94
CA ALA A 65 0.62 4.60 -0.69
C ALA A 65 2.02 5.20 -0.94
N GLY A 66 2.15 6.17 -1.84
CA GLY A 66 3.37 6.93 -2.09
C GLY A 66 3.86 7.69 -0.86
N ARG A 67 2.94 8.32 -0.12
CA ARG A 67 3.23 9.02 1.13
C ARG A 67 3.71 8.08 2.23
N TRP A 68 3.02 6.95 2.41
CA TRP A 68 3.38 5.93 3.41
C TRP A 68 4.77 5.32 3.18
N ARG A 69 5.20 5.19 1.91
CA ARG A 69 6.54 4.69 1.58
C ARG A 69 7.69 5.62 1.95
N ARG A 70 7.44 6.91 2.22
CA ARG A 70 8.47 7.84 2.72
C ARG A 70 8.57 7.75 4.23
N GLU A 71 7.44 7.76 4.90
CA GLU A 71 7.32 7.69 6.36
C GLU A 71 7.93 6.41 6.92
N LEU A 72 7.64 5.25 6.31
CA LEU A 72 8.26 3.98 6.69
C LEU A 72 9.80 3.99 6.58
N ARG A 73 10.38 4.75 5.64
CA ARG A 73 11.85 4.83 5.50
C ARG A 73 12.47 5.76 6.51
N GLU A 74 11.81 6.85 6.84
CA GLU A 74 12.26 7.77 7.88
C GLU A 74 12.18 7.12 9.25
N GLU A 75 11.08 6.41 9.53
CA GLU A 75 10.88 5.67 10.78
C GLU A 75 11.95 4.57 10.95
N GLN A 76 12.26 3.81 9.88
CA GLN A 76 13.36 2.84 9.89
C GLN A 76 14.73 3.48 10.15
N ARG A 77 14.98 4.70 9.68
CA ARG A 77 16.25 5.41 9.94
C ARG A 77 16.33 5.86 11.39
N THR A 78 15.24 6.36 11.96
CA THR A 78 15.16 6.77 13.36
C THR A 78 15.39 5.59 14.29
N VAL A 79 14.76 4.43 14.02
CA VAL A 79 14.97 3.21 14.80
C VAL A 79 16.44 2.79 14.78
N ARG A 80 17.08 2.74 13.60
CA ARG A 80 18.51 2.38 13.49
C ARG A 80 19.41 3.34 14.26
N ARG A 81 19.13 4.64 14.16
CA ARG A 81 19.91 5.66 14.88
C ARG A 81 19.80 5.47 16.39
N LEU A 82 18.59 5.22 16.90
CA LEU A 82 18.36 4.97 18.33
C LEU A 82 19.04 3.67 18.79
N GLU A 83 19.01 2.61 17.97
CA GLU A 83 19.73 1.36 18.25
C GLU A 83 21.26 1.58 18.32
N ASP A 84 21.81 2.39 17.42
CA ASP A 84 23.24 2.72 17.42
C ASP A 84 23.64 3.58 18.62
N GLU A 85 22.82 4.56 19.00
CA GLU A 85 23.03 5.39 20.19
C GLU A 85 22.97 4.54 21.47
N LEU A 86 22.02 3.59 21.57
CA LEU A 86 21.94 2.62 22.67
C LEU A 86 23.21 1.77 22.78
N ARG A 87 23.68 1.19 21.66
CA ARG A 87 24.91 0.38 21.64
C ARG A 87 26.13 1.17 22.07
N GLN A 88 26.24 2.43 21.66
CA GLN A 88 27.34 3.30 22.08
C GLN A 88 27.30 3.61 23.57
N ALA A 89 26.10 3.89 24.11
CA ALA A 89 25.91 4.14 25.54
C ALA A 89 26.24 2.90 26.39
N GLU A 90 25.79 1.71 25.97
CA GLU A 90 26.12 0.44 26.61
C GLU A 90 27.63 0.16 26.57
N GLY A 91 28.29 0.39 25.42
CA GLY A 91 29.73 0.23 25.28
C GLY A 91 30.54 1.21 26.13
N ALA A 92 30.06 2.46 26.27
CA ALA A 92 30.67 3.46 27.15
C ALA A 92 30.52 3.07 28.63
N ALA A 93 29.34 2.60 29.05
CA ALA A 93 29.11 2.11 30.40
C ALA A 93 30.00 0.90 30.74
N ALA A 94 30.15 -0.06 29.82
CA ALA A 94 31.03 -1.22 29.98
C ALA A 94 32.52 -0.82 30.10
N LYS A 95 32.95 0.21 29.36
CA LYS A 95 34.32 0.76 29.51
C LYS A 95 34.54 1.38 30.89
N VAL A 96 33.60 2.22 31.35
CA VAL A 96 33.67 2.85 32.68
C VAL A 96 33.71 1.78 33.78
N GLU A 97 32.92 0.72 33.66
CA GLU A 97 32.92 -0.40 34.61
C GLU A 97 34.26 -1.16 34.62
N SER A 98 34.87 -1.36 33.44
CA SER A 98 36.19 -1.99 33.33
C SER A 98 37.32 -1.13 33.93
N GLU A 99 37.27 0.19 33.73
CA GLU A 99 38.24 1.14 34.28
C GLU A 99 38.12 1.24 35.80
N THR A 100 36.90 1.24 36.32
CA THR A 100 36.64 1.28 37.77
C THR A 100 37.10 -0.03 38.44
N THR A 101 36.87 -1.18 37.80
CA THR A 101 37.33 -2.49 38.29
C THR A 101 38.86 -2.60 38.27
N SER A 102 39.51 -2.10 37.22
CA SER A 102 40.98 -2.00 37.11
C SER A 102 41.58 -1.10 38.19
N ALA A 103 41.04 0.12 38.37
CA ALA A 103 41.51 1.05 39.38
C ALA A 103 41.35 0.50 40.80
N THR A 104 40.24 -0.18 41.09
CA THR A 104 39.99 -0.81 42.39
C THR A 104 40.96 -1.98 42.65
N ALA A 105 41.29 -2.76 41.62
CA ALA A 105 42.26 -3.85 41.73
C ALA A 105 43.69 -3.35 41.99
N VAL A 106 44.09 -2.23 41.38
CA VAL A 106 45.40 -1.61 41.60
C VAL A 106 45.53 -1.07 43.03
N VAL A 107 44.50 -0.43 43.56
CA VAL A 107 44.50 0.12 44.93
C VAL A 107 44.56 -0.99 45.99
N LYS A 108 43.98 -2.16 45.74
CA LYS A 108 44.02 -3.31 46.68
C LYS A 108 45.36 -4.07 46.67
N ALA A 109 46.17 -3.89 45.64
CA ALA A 109 47.46 -4.56 45.49
C ALA A 109 48.65 -3.74 46.04
N ALA A 110 48.41 -2.48 46.43
CA ALA A 110 49.38 -1.59 47.07
C ALA A 110 49.18 -1.55 48.59
#